data_AF-A0A928GN24-F1
#
_entry.id   AF-A0A928GN24-F1
#
_cell.length_a   1.000
_cell.length_b   1.000
_cell.length_c   1.000
_cell.angle_alpha   90.00
_cell.angle_beta   90.00
_cell.angle_gamma   90.00
#
_symmetry.space_group_name_H-M   'P 1'
#
loop_
_entity.id
_entity.type
_entity.pdbx_description
1 polymer ?
#
loop_
_entity_poly.entity_id
_entity_poly.type
_entity_poly.pdbx_seq_one_letter_code
_entity_poly.pdbx_strand_id
1 'polypeptide(L)' 'MFYNEGLKRKESNAFIQMFGIKYAKEISNNKINIKDIVKKSSLRESYSREVYKGTKLAKYVNLKEEMLF' A
#
# COMPACT_ATOMS: atom_id res chain seq x y z
N MET A 1 -6.27 -10.47 -1.54
CA MET A 1 -5.88 -10.80 -2.93
C MET A 1 -6.08 -9.58 -3.84
N PHE A 2 -5.41 -8.45 -3.55
CA PHE A 2 -5.56 -7.20 -4.35
C PHE A 2 -4.46 -7.05 -5.42
N TYR A 3 -3.24 -7.53 -5.13
CA TYR A 3 -2.12 -7.48 -6.07
C TYR A 3 -2.34 -8.35 -7.32
N ASN A 4 -2.85 -9.56 -7.15
CA ASN A 4 -3.07 -10.50 -8.26
C ASN A 4 -4.18 -10.02 -9.22
N GLU A 5 -5.23 -9.37 -8.70
CA GLU A 5 -6.24 -8.72 -9.53
C GLU A 5 -5.65 -7.50 -10.24
N GLY A 6 -4.78 -6.75 -9.56
CA GLY A 6 -3.97 -5.69 -10.18
C GLY A 6 -3.09 -6.18 -11.32
N LEU A 7 -2.53 -7.39 -11.25
CA LEU A 7 -1.74 -7.96 -12.35
C LEU A 7 -2.58 -8.17 -13.61
N LYS A 8 -3.80 -8.71 -13.48
CA LYS A 8 -4.72 -8.92 -14.60
C LYS A 8 -5.14 -7.59 -15.26
N ARG A 9 -5.37 -6.57 -14.43
CA ARG A 9 -5.86 -5.25 -14.85
C ARG A 9 -4.76 -4.24 -15.19
N LYS A 10 -3.48 -4.61 -15.00
CA LYS A 10 -2.32 -3.70 -15.08
C LYS A 10 -2.40 -2.51 -14.10
N GLU A 11 -3.04 -2.72 -12.95
CA GLU A 11 -3.29 -1.73 -11.90
C GLU A 11 -2.47 -2.02 -10.62
N SER A 12 -1.48 -2.93 -10.68
CA SER A 12 -0.71 -3.36 -9.50
C SER A 12 -0.13 -2.20 -8.68
N ASN A 13 0.36 -1.14 -9.34
CA ASN A 13 0.87 0.05 -8.65
C ASN A 13 -0.22 0.75 -7.84
N ALA A 14 -1.41 0.92 -8.40
CA ALA A 14 -2.54 1.57 -7.73
C ALA A 14 -2.99 0.75 -6.51
N PHE A 15 -3.05 -0.58 -6.64
CA PHE A 15 -3.38 -1.46 -5.50
C PHE A 15 -2.32 -1.41 -4.38
N ILE A 16 -1.04 -1.31 -4.74
CA ILE A 16 0.05 -1.17 -3.75
C ILE A 16 0.02 0.20 -3.08
N GLN A 17 -0.26 1.28 -3.83
CA GLN A 17 -0.48 2.60 -3.25
C GLN A 17 -1.70 2.61 -2.33
N MET A 18 -2.78 1.92 -2.71
CA MET A 18 -3.98 1.80 -1.88
C MET A 18 -3.69 1.09 -0.56
N PHE A 19 -2.87 0.02 -0.59
CA PHE A 19 -2.36 -0.60 0.63
C PHE A 19 -1.61 0.42 1.50
N GLY A 20 -0.73 1.23 0.90
CA GLY A 20 -0.01 2.28 1.60
C GLY A 20 -0.94 3.34 2.22
N ILE A 21 -2.02 3.72 1.53
CA ILE A 21 -3.04 4.65 2.04
C ILE A 21 -3.77 4.04 3.23
N LYS A 22 -4.26 2.80 3.08
CA LYS A 22 -5.07 2.13 4.10
C LYS A 22 -4.32 1.93 5.41
N TYR A 23 -3.05 1.55 5.35
CA TYR A 23 -2.26 1.22 6.53
C TYR A 23 -1.28 2.32 6.95
N ALA A 24 -1.44 3.55 6.43
CA ALA A 24 -0.48 4.63 6.69
C ALA A 24 -0.33 4.93 8.20
N LYS A 25 -1.44 4.91 8.93
CA LYS A 25 -1.46 5.18 10.37
C LYS A 25 -0.77 4.07 11.16
N GLU A 26 -1.05 2.81 10.85
CA GLU A 26 -0.44 1.65 11.48
C GLU A 26 1.05 1.58 11.19
N ILE A 27 1.46 1.81 9.94
CA ILE A 27 2.87 1.84 9.53
C ILE A 27 3.62 2.93 10.29
N SER A 28 3.04 4.12 10.39
CA SER A 28 3.65 5.25 11.10
C SER A 28 3.74 5.02 12.61
N ASN A 29 2.63 4.64 13.25
CA ASN A 29 2.54 4.49 14.71
C ASN A 29 3.45 3.36 15.23
N ASN A 30 3.56 2.27 14.47
CA ASN A 30 4.39 1.13 14.84
C ASN A 30 5.82 1.23 14.28
N LYS A 31 6.19 2.36 13.64
CA LYS A 31 7.51 2.59 13.02
C LYS A 31 7.94 1.44 12.09
N ILE A 32 6.98 0.89 11.34
CA ILE A 32 7.24 -0.26 10.47
C ILE A 32 8.04 0.20 9.25
N ASN A 33 9.13 -0.51 8.98
CA ASN A 33 9.92 -0.29 7.78
C ASN A 33 9.18 -0.83 6.54
N ILE A 34 8.82 0.08 5.62
CA ILE A 34 8.13 -0.26 4.37
C ILE A 34 8.92 -1.27 3.52
N LYS A 35 10.26 -1.20 3.52
CA LYS A 35 11.07 -2.18 2.78
C LYS A 35 10.89 -3.60 3.32
N ASP A 36 10.75 -3.74 4.64
CA ASP A 36 10.52 -5.04 5.27
C ASP A 36 9.13 -5.59 4.93
N ILE A 37 8.11 -4.72 4.85
CA ILE A 37 6.77 -5.11 4.38
C ILE A 37 6.88 -5.72 2.97
N VAL A 38 7.53 -5.01 2.04
CA VAL A 38 7.65 -5.45 0.64
C VAL A 38 8.46 -6.75 0.54
N LYS A 39 9.58 -6.85 1.28
CA LYS A 39 10.43 -8.05 1.33
C LYS A 39 9.66 -9.26 1.85
N LYS A 40 8.89 -9.11 2.93
CA LYS A 40 8.05 -10.17 3.50
C LYS A 40 6.85 -10.55 2.63
N SER A 41 6.42 -9.65 1.74
CA SER A 41 5.31 -9.87 0.81
C SER A 41 5.72 -10.56 -0.49
N SER A 42 6.98 -10.98 -0.63
CA SER A 42 7.53 -11.56 -1.86
C SER A 42 7.35 -10.67 -3.11
N LEU A 43 7.25 -9.36 -2.91
CA LEU A 43 7.14 -8.37 -3.98
C LEU A 43 8.54 -7.83 -4.35
N ARG A 44 8.68 -7.30 -5.57
CA ARG A 44 9.92 -6.61 -5.99
C ARG A 44 10.19 -5.41 -5.09
N GLU A 45 11.44 -5.22 -4.67
CA GLU A 45 11.82 -4.11 -3.78
C GLU A 45 11.46 -2.72 -4.36
N SER A 46 11.39 -2.58 -5.68
CA SER A 46 10.94 -1.36 -6.36
C SER A 46 9.56 -0.90 -5.92
N TYR A 47 8.68 -1.81 -5.47
CA TYR A 47 7.35 -1.48 -4.96
C TYR A 47 7.35 -0.78 -3.59
N SER A 48 8.47 -0.77 -2.87
CA SER A 48 8.60 0.04 -1.65
C SER A 48 8.32 1.52 -1.90
N ARG A 49 8.65 2.02 -3.10
CA ARG A 49 8.35 3.39 -3.52
C ARG A 49 6.84 3.62 -3.67
N GLU A 50 6.11 2.63 -4.17
CA GLU A 50 4.65 2.73 -4.36
C GLU A 50 3.93 2.69 -3.01
N VAL A 51 4.38 1.86 -2.07
CA VAL A 51 3.86 1.90 -0.70
C VAL A 51 4.14 3.25 -0.05
N TYR A 52 5.36 3.79 -0.20
CA TYR A 52 5.73 5.10 0.35
C TYR A 52 4.89 6.25 -0.23
N LYS A 53 4.59 6.22 -1.53
CA LYS A 53 3.68 7.20 -2.16
C LYS A 53 2.28 7.09 -1.54
N GLY A 54 1.77 5.87 -1.37
CA GLY A 54 0.49 5.62 -0.72
C GLY A 54 0.42 6.20 0.70
N THR A 55 1.42 5.93 1.54
CA THR A 55 1.46 6.46 2.91
C THR A 55 1.53 7.98 2.95
N LYS A 56 2.22 8.62 2.00
CA LYS A 56 2.24 10.08 1.86
C LYS A 56 0.91 10.67 1.39
N LEU A 57 0.16 9.94 0.57
CA LEU A 57 -1.15 10.37 0.09
C LEU A 57 -2.23 10.27 1.16
N ALA A 58 -2.07 9.39 2.16
CA ALA A 58 -3.06 9.14 3.20
C ALA A 58 -3.51 10.39 3.99
N LYS A 59 -2.68 11.44 4.06
CA LYS A 59 -3.06 12.71 4.71
C LYS A 59 -3.95 13.61 3.85
N TYR A 60 -4.16 13.26 2.58
CA TYR A 60 -4.93 14.06 1.60
C TYR A 60 -6.19 13.36 1.11
N VAL A 61 -6.39 12.10 1.50
CA VAL A 61 -7.52 11.29 1.00
C VAL A 61 -8.22 10.62 2.18
N ASN A 62 -9.53 10.51 2.08
CA ASN A 62 -10.32 9.67 2.96
C ASN A 62 -10.73 8.41 2.19
N LEU A 63 -10.61 7.25 2.83
CA LEU A 63 -11.14 6.02 2.28
C LEU A 63 -12.67 6.08 2.29
N LYS A 64 -13.29 5.54 1.22
CA LYS A 64 -14.73 5.30 1.22
C LYS A 64 -15.06 4.29 2.33
N GLU A 65 -16.22 4.45 2.96
CA GLU A 65 -16.71 3.55 4.03
C GLU A 65 -16.72 2.09 3.58
N GLU A 66 -17.08 1.84 2.31
CA GLU A 66 -17.02 0.52 1.67
C GLU A 66 -15.65 -0.15 1.69
N MET A 67 -14.57 0.56 2.02
CA MET A 67 -13.19 0.04 2.12
C MET A 67 -12.69 -0.12 3.57
N LEU A 68 -13.50 0.31 4.55
CA LEU A 68 -13.30 0.13 5.98
C LEU A 68 -13.94 -1.20 6.41
N PHE A 69 -13.37 -2.30 5.93
CA PHE A 69 -13.62 -3.65 6.47
C PHE A 69 -12.74 -3.90 7.69
#